data_AF-A0A085F7Z8-F1
#
_entry.id   AF-A0A085F7Z8-F1
#
_cell.length_a   1.000
_cell.length_b   1.000
_cell.length_c   1.000
_cell.angle_alpha   90.00
_cell.angle_beta   90.00
_cell.angle_gamma   90.00
#
_symmetry.space_group_name_H-M   'P 1'
#
loop_
_entity.id
_entity.type
_entity.pdbx_description
1 polymer ?
#
loop_
_entity_poly.entity_id
_entity_poly.type
_entity_poly.pdbx_seq_one_letter_code
_entity_poly.pdbx_strand_id
1 'polypeptide(L)'
;MIRVNLYEQLAGQRTRMPRWASWLTMAASLVLGVTLFLLAASLALILIPVVLAAGAIAAWRLKSKLKAAGFDQRDPFAQARAGTARVEVIDAEYRIIEPGEPPRR
;
A
#
# COMPACT_ATOMS: atom_id res chain seq x y z
N MET A 1 11.38 54.93 33.26
CA MET A 1 10.64 53.86 32.55
C MET A 1 11.37 53.58 31.24
N ILE A 2 12.16 52.51 31.16
CA ILE A 2 13.02 52.22 30.00
C ILE A 2 12.18 51.47 28.95
N ARG A 3 12.04 52.04 27.75
CA ARG A 3 11.40 51.39 26.61
C ARG A 3 12.47 50.62 25.85
N VAL A 4 12.55 49.31 26.08
CA VAL A 4 13.46 48.44 25.34
C VAL A 4 12.84 48.18 23.96
N ASN A 5 13.42 48.77 22.92
CA ASN A 5 12.90 48.68 21.56
C ASN A 5 13.44 47.42 20.88
N LEU A 6 12.94 46.24 21.30
CA LEU A 6 13.33 44.94 20.71
C LEU A 6 13.07 44.89 19.19
N TYR A 7 12.11 45.67 18.70
CA TYR A 7 11.75 45.72 17.28
C TYR A 7 12.87 46.25 16.39
N GLU A 8 13.69 47.20 16.87
CA GLU A 8 14.82 47.73 16.09
C GLU A 8 16.00 46.77 16.04
N GLN A 9 16.22 45.95 17.09
CA GLN A 9 17.26 44.92 17.07
C GLN A 9 16.89 43.76 16.13
N LEU A 10 15.61 43.34 16.10
CA LEU A 10 15.16 42.31 15.16
C LEU A 10 15.10 42.83 13.71
N ALA A 11 14.71 44.09 13.50
CA ALA A 11 14.66 44.69 12.17
C ALA A 11 16.06 45.06 11.64
N GLY A 12 16.96 45.53 12.51
CA GLY A 12 18.35 45.87 12.20
C GLY A 12 19.23 44.66 11.90
N GLN A 13 18.86 43.46 12.35
CA GLN A 13 19.55 42.22 11.96
C GLN A 13 19.19 41.75 10.54
N ARG A 14 18.10 42.26 9.94
CA ARG A 14 17.76 42.01 8.53
C ARG A 14 18.52 42.91 7.56
N THR A 15 19.33 43.83 8.04
CA THR A 15 20.12 44.74 7.19
C THR A 15 21.31 43.99 6.59
N ARG A 16 21.16 43.61 5.32
CA ARG A 16 22.18 42.99 4.43
C ARG A 16 22.76 41.66 4.91
N MET A 17 21.95 40.63 4.77
CA MET A 17 22.46 39.25 4.71
C MET A 17 23.44 39.15 3.53
N PRO A 18 24.70 38.76 3.75
CA PRO A 18 25.71 38.77 2.70
C PRO A 18 25.42 37.68 1.66
N ARG A 19 25.73 37.92 0.38
CA ARG A 19 25.34 37.03 -0.74
C ARG A 19 25.87 35.59 -0.62
N TRP A 20 26.96 35.37 0.12
CA TRP A 20 27.48 34.04 0.41
C TRP A 20 26.59 33.27 1.41
N ALA A 21 26.00 33.97 2.38
CA ALA A 21 25.07 33.38 3.35
C ALA A 21 23.77 32.95 2.67
N SER A 22 23.26 33.70 1.69
CA SER A 22 22.07 33.28 0.93
C SER A 22 22.30 31.97 0.16
N TRP A 23 23.47 31.82 -0.47
CA TRP A 23 23.84 30.57 -1.14
C TRP A 23 23.95 29.39 -0.16
N LEU A 24 24.57 29.63 1.00
CA LEU A 24 24.66 28.63 2.07
C LEU A 24 23.28 28.21 2.58
N THR A 25 22.37 29.16 2.77
CA THR A 25 21.00 28.83 3.19
C THR A 25 20.24 28.06 2.13
N MET A 26 20.38 28.40 0.84
CA MET A 26 19.74 27.62 -0.24
C MET A 26 20.29 26.19 -0.29
N ALA A 27 21.61 26.03 -0.18
CA ALA A 27 22.25 24.72 -0.14
C ALA A 27 21.80 23.92 1.10
N ALA A 28 21.75 24.54 2.27
CA ALA A 28 21.28 23.90 3.50
C ALA A 28 19.81 23.49 3.39
N SER A 29 18.94 24.33 2.84
CA SER A 29 17.53 23.99 2.59
C SER A 29 17.38 22.82 1.62
N LEU A 30 18.21 22.76 0.57
CA LEU A 30 18.23 21.62 -0.36
C LEU A 30 18.62 20.33 0.36
N VAL A 31 19.72 20.35 1.11
CA VAL A 31 20.21 19.19 1.88
C VAL A 31 19.17 18.74 2.91
N LEU A 32 18.52 19.69 3.59
CA LEU A 32 17.46 19.39 4.55
C LEU A 32 16.25 18.76 3.86
N GLY A 33 15.84 19.28 2.70
CA GLY A 33 14.76 18.70 1.89
C GLY A 33 15.07 17.28 1.44
N VAL A 34 16.28 17.04 0.93
CA VAL A 34 16.73 15.71 0.49
C VAL A 34 16.80 14.73 1.66
N THR A 35 17.36 15.14 2.79
CA THR A 35 17.46 14.28 3.98
C THR A 35 16.08 13.91 4.53
N LEU A 36 15.16 14.88 4.63
CA LEU A 36 13.77 14.60 5.02
C LEU A 36 13.04 13.69 4.03
N PHE A 37 13.24 13.91 2.71
CA PHE A 37 12.67 13.05 1.68
C PHE A 37 13.19 11.62 1.78
N LEU A 38 14.50 11.43 1.92
CA LEU A 38 15.10 10.11 2.10
C LEU A 38 14.60 9.42 3.36
N LEU A 39 14.46 10.17 4.45
CA LEU A 39 13.94 9.65 5.71
C LEU A 39 12.48 9.19 5.56
N ALA A 40 11.65 10.00 4.91
CA ALA A 40 10.26 9.65 4.59
C ALA A 40 10.17 8.45 3.64
N ALA A 41 10.97 8.42 2.57
CA ALA A 41 11.00 7.32 1.61
C ALA A 41 11.46 6.01 2.24
N SER A 42 12.52 6.07 3.06
CA SER A 42 13.01 4.90 3.81
C SER A 42 11.96 4.39 4.79
N LEU A 43 11.27 5.28 5.50
CA LEU A 43 10.19 4.90 6.40
C LEU A 43 9.02 4.27 5.64
N ALA A 44 8.63 4.86 4.50
CA ALA A 44 7.56 4.35 3.63
C ALA A 44 7.89 2.95 3.10
N LEU A 45 9.15 2.68 2.74
CA LEU A 45 9.58 1.36 2.27
C LEU A 45 9.26 0.24 3.27
N ILE A 46 9.34 0.54 4.57
CA ILE A 46 9.02 -0.40 5.65
C ILE A 46 7.52 -0.35 5.97
N LEU A 47 6.91 0.84 6.01
CA LEU A 47 5.50 0.98 6.38
C LEU A 47 4.54 0.40 5.34
N ILE A 48 4.81 0.56 4.04
CA ILE A 48 3.94 0.05 2.97
C ILE A 48 3.67 -1.46 3.12
N PRO A 49 4.68 -2.35 3.21
CA PRO A 49 4.42 -3.78 3.35
C PRO A 49 3.70 -4.12 4.65
N VAL A 50 4.00 -3.42 5.76
CA VAL A 50 3.33 -3.63 7.05
C VAL A 50 1.85 -3.27 6.96
N VAL A 51 1.53 -2.11 6.36
CA VAL A 51 0.15 -1.65 6.18
C VAL A 51 -0.61 -2.55 5.21
N LEU A 52 0.03 -3.00 4.13
CA LEU A 52 -0.57 -3.96 3.19
C LEU A 52 -0.92 -5.28 3.89
N ALA A 53 0.00 -5.83 4.68
CA ALA A 53 -0.24 -7.05 5.44
C ALA A 53 -1.36 -6.88 6.47
N ALA A 54 -1.32 -5.80 7.26
CA ALA A 54 -2.34 -5.49 8.26
C ALA A 54 -3.72 -5.27 7.60
N GLY A 55 -3.76 -4.56 6.48
CA GLY A 55 -4.97 -4.31 5.69
C GLY A 55 -5.57 -5.60 5.14
N ALA A 56 -4.74 -6.50 4.59
CA ALA A 56 -5.18 -7.80 4.12
C ALA A 56 -5.78 -8.66 5.25
N ILE A 57 -5.12 -8.70 6.42
CA ILE A 57 -5.60 -9.42 7.60
C ILE A 57 -6.92 -8.82 8.09
N ALA A 58 -7.01 -7.48 8.18
CA ALA A 58 -8.21 -6.78 8.61
C ALA A 58 -9.38 -7.03 7.66
N ALA A 59 -9.14 -6.96 6.34
CA ALA A 59 -10.14 -7.26 5.33
C ALA A 59 -10.62 -8.71 5.42
N TRP A 60 -9.73 -9.67 5.64
CA TRP A 60 -10.09 -11.08 5.83
C TRP A 60 -10.92 -11.30 7.08
N ARG A 61 -10.54 -10.65 8.20
CA ARG A 61 -11.32 -10.68 9.45
C ARG A 61 -12.70 -10.06 9.26
N LEU A 62 -12.80 -8.93 8.56
CA LEU A 62 -14.08 -8.26 8.31
C LEU A 62 -14.98 -9.12 7.42
N LYS A 63 -14.45 -9.68 6.33
CA LYS A 63 -15.19 -10.61 5.46
C LYS A 63 -15.69 -11.83 6.24
N SER A 64 -14.86 -12.39 7.12
CA SER A 64 -15.24 -13.53 7.96
C SER A 64 -16.38 -13.19 8.92
N LYS A 65 -16.35 -11.99 9.52
CA LYS A 65 -17.43 -11.51 10.40
C LYS A 65 -18.73 -11.22 9.63
N LEU A 66 -18.63 -10.65 8.43
CA LEU A 66 -19.80 -10.40 7.57
C LEU A 66 -20.44 -11.71 7.09
N LYS A 67 -19.62 -12.70 6.74
CA LYS A 67 -20.09 -14.06 6.42
C LYS A 67 -20.76 -14.72 7.63
N ALA A 68 -20.20 -14.56 8.83
CA ALA A 68 -20.81 -15.06 10.07
C ALA A 68 -22.11 -14.32 10.43
N ALA A 69 -22.26 -13.05 10.01
CA ALA A 69 -23.47 -12.26 10.21
C ALA A 69 -24.55 -12.51 9.14
N GLY A 70 -24.36 -13.47 8.23
CA GLY A 70 -25.35 -13.84 7.21
C GLY A 70 -25.44 -12.86 6.03
N PHE A 71 -24.57 -11.85 5.96
CA PHE A 71 -24.45 -10.97 4.81
C PHE A 71 -23.54 -11.62 3.75
N ASP A 72 -24.01 -12.72 3.14
CA ASP A 72 -23.39 -13.27 1.95
C ASP A 72 -23.86 -12.44 0.74
N GLN A 73 -23.31 -11.22 0.66
CA GLN A 73 -23.70 -10.27 -0.37
C GLN A 73 -23.08 -10.68 -1.71
N ARG A 74 -23.89 -11.39 -2.50
CA ARG A 74 -23.78 -11.58 -3.97
C ARG A 74 -22.79 -12.65 -4.45
N ASP A 75 -23.18 -13.91 -4.33
CA ASP A 75 -22.68 -14.93 -5.25
C ASP A 75 -23.84 -15.84 -5.73
N PRO A 76 -24.48 -15.57 -6.87
CA PRO A 76 -25.47 -16.49 -7.46
C PRO A 76 -24.84 -17.83 -7.92
N PHE A 77 -23.51 -18.00 -7.78
CA PHE A 77 -22.76 -19.20 -8.15
C PHE A 77 -21.96 -19.83 -6.98
N ALA A 78 -22.15 -19.38 -5.72
CA ALA A 78 -21.39 -19.90 -4.56
C ALA A 78 -21.63 -21.39 -4.25
N GLN A 79 -22.61 -22.05 -4.86
CA GLN A 79 -22.81 -23.49 -4.68
C GLN A 79 -21.68 -24.36 -5.28
N ALA A 80 -20.81 -23.82 -6.13
CA ALA A 80 -19.77 -24.62 -6.80
C ALA A 80 -18.44 -24.77 -6.03
N ARG A 81 -18.23 -24.09 -4.90
CA ARG A 81 -16.92 -24.08 -4.18
C ARG A 81 -16.94 -24.69 -2.76
N ALA A 82 -17.97 -25.46 -2.43
CA ALA A 82 -17.93 -26.39 -1.30
C ALA A 82 -17.38 -27.78 -1.69
N GLY A 83 -16.62 -27.86 -2.79
CA GLY A 83 -15.98 -29.07 -3.30
C GLY A 83 -14.52 -29.26 -2.85
N THR A 84 -14.14 -28.77 -1.67
CA THR A 84 -12.84 -29.09 -1.03
C THR A 84 -12.82 -30.48 -0.37
N ALA A 85 -13.65 -31.40 -0.85
CA ALA A 85 -13.63 -32.80 -0.44
C ALA A 85 -13.58 -33.66 -1.69
N ARG A 86 -12.47 -34.38 -1.83
CA ARG A 86 -12.13 -35.31 -2.91
C ARG A 86 -11.48 -34.60 -4.10
N VAL A 87 -10.14 -34.69 -4.12
CA VAL A 87 -9.37 -34.70 -5.36
C VAL A 87 -10.04 -35.75 -6.24
N GLU A 88 -10.90 -35.33 -7.15
CA GLU A 88 -11.40 -36.19 -8.21
C GLU A 88 -10.24 -36.29 -9.18
N VAL A 89 -9.41 -37.32 -8.96
CA VAL A 89 -8.46 -37.77 -9.98
C VAL A 89 -9.33 -38.22 -11.14
N ILE A 90 -9.50 -37.35 -12.12
CA ILE A 90 -10.13 -37.71 -13.38
C ILE A 90 -9.10 -38.59 -14.09
N ASP A 91 -9.25 -39.90 -13.91
CA ASP A 91 -8.51 -40.89 -14.69
C ASP A 91 -9.13 -40.90 -16.09
N ALA A 92 -8.71 -39.93 -16.90
CA ALA A 92 -9.11 -39.84 -18.29
C ALA A 92 -8.35 -40.92 -19.06
N GLU A 93 -8.90 -42.14 -19.09
CA GLU A 93 -8.46 -43.16 -20.04
C GLU A 93 -8.58 -42.57 -21.45
N TYR A 94 -7.43 -42.31 -22.08
CA TYR A 94 -7.38 -41.87 -23.46
C TYR A 94 -7.80 -43.03 -24.35
N ARG A 95 -9.02 -42.95 -24.90
CA ARG A 95 -9.44 -43.83 -26.00
C ARG A 95 -9.11 -43.16 -27.32
N ILE A 96 -8.22 -43.78 -28.10
CA ILE A 96 -7.99 -43.40 -29.49
C ILE A 96 -9.20 -43.92 -30.29
N ILE A 97 -9.99 -43.01 -30.85
CA ILE A 97 -11.11 -43.36 -31.72
C ILE A 97 -10.51 -43.60 -33.11
N GLU A 98 -10.56 -44.84 -33.58
CA GLU A 98 -10.13 -45.16 -34.94
C GLU A 98 -11.14 -44.59 -35.96
N PRO A 99 -10.67 -44.10 -37.13
CA PRO A 99 -11.56 -43.52 -38.14
C PRO A 99 -12.51 -44.59 -38.69
N GLY A 100 -13.76 -44.60 -38.21
CA GLY A 100 -14.82 -45.50 -38.67
C GLY A 100 -15.71 -46.11 -37.59
N GLU A 101 -15.44 -45.86 -36.31
CA GLU A 101 -16.25 -46.47 -35.24
C GLU A 101 -17.61 -45.74 -35.04
N PRO A 102 -18.75 -46.46 -35.02
CA PRO A 102 -20.06 -45.84 -34.83
C PRO A 102 -20.29 -45.42 -33.36
N PRO A 103 -20.86 -44.24 -33.13
CA PRO A 103 -21.06 -43.70 -31.77
C PRO A 103 -22.09 -44.55 -31.00
N ARG A 104 -21.69 -45.07 -29.83
CA ARG A 104 -22.63 -45.68 -28.90
C ARG A 104 -23.28 -44.58 -28.05
N ARG A 105 -24.62 -44.56 -28.05
CA ARG A 105 -25.47 -43.72 -27.18
C ARG A 105 -25.59 -44.33 -25.80
#